data_AF-X1EZG9-F1
#
_entry.id   AF-X1EZG9-F1
#
_cell.length_a   1.000
_cell.length_b   1.000
_cell.length_c   1.000
_cell.angle_alpha   90.00
_cell.angle_beta   90.00
_cell.angle_gamma   90.00
#
_symmetry.space_group_name_H-M   'P 1'
#
loop_
_entity.id
_entity.type
_entity.pdbx_description
1 polymer ?
#
loop_
_entity_poly.entity_id
_entity_poly.type
_entity_poly.pdbx_seq_one_letter_code
_entity_poly.pdbx_strand_id
1 'polypeptide(L)' 'MSDKDLKENLKKVHQLKITNETNIIELINSLKNSGFNAKRLALACEIYKEMVNDKDCIKFFGLAGALVPAG' A
#
# COMPACT_ATOMS: atom_id res chain seq x y z
N MET A 1 21.91 15.65 -11.81
CA MET A 1 21.87 14.50 -10.89
C MET A 1 22.73 13.41 -11.49
N SER A 2 23.71 12.89 -10.75
CA SER A 2 24.56 11.82 -11.24
C SER A 2 23.84 10.46 -11.16
N ASP A 3 24.28 9.49 -11.96
CA ASP A 3 23.76 8.11 -11.87
C ASP A 3 23.95 7.47 -10.49
N LYS A 4 24.97 7.93 -9.76
CA LYS A 4 25.22 7.52 -8.38
C LYS A 4 24.11 8.01 -7.45
N ASP A 5 23.71 9.28 -7.59
CA ASP A 5 22.64 9.88 -6.79
C ASP A 5 21.29 9.19 -7.03
N LEU A 6 21.01 8.78 -8.26
CA LEU A 6 19.78 8.04 -8.60
C LEU A 6 19.70 6.68 -7.90
N LYS A 7 20.81 5.93 -7.92
CA LYS A 7 20.86 4.58 -7.34
C LYS A 7 20.80 4.58 -5.81
N GLU A 8 21.29 5.64 -5.17
CA GLU A 8 21.23 5.78 -3.71
C GLU A 8 19.81 6.12 -3.21
N ASN A 9 19.02 6.85 -4.01
CA ASN A 9 17.72 7.38 -3.56
C ASN A 9 16.50 6.57 -4.06
N LEU A 10 16.64 5.73 -5.08
CA LEU A 10 15.53 4.97 -5.65
C LEU A 10 15.47 3.54 -5.14
N LYS A 11 14.29 3.15 -4.63
CA LYS A 11 14.01 1.74 -4.30
C LYS A 11 13.76 0.94 -5.57
N LYS A 12 14.34 -0.26 -5.65
CA LYS A 12 14.09 -1.21 -6.74
C LYS A 12 12.64 -1.71 -6.69
N VAL A 13 12.07 -1.88 -7.88
CA VAL A 13 10.78 -2.56 -8.06
C VAL A 13 11.04 -4.07 -8.05
N HIS A 14 10.22 -4.81 -7.31
CA HIS A 14 10.29 -6.27 -7.26
C HIS A 14 9.14 -6.90 -8.03
N GLN A 15 9.45 -7.93 -8.82
CA GLN A 15 8.43 -8.77 -9.44
C GLN A 15 7.72 -9.59 -8.37
N LEU A 16 6.39 -9.65 -8.46
CA LEU A 16 5.57 -10.47 -7.58
C LEU A 16 5.65 -11.94 -8.01
N LYS A 17 5.95 -12.83 -7.06
CA LYS A 17 5.89 -14.27 -7.27
C LYS A 17 4.68 -14.81 -6.51
N ILE A 18 3.68 -15.27 -7.25
CA ILE A 18 2.46 -15.86 -6.67
C ILE A 18 2.60 -17.37 -6.76
N THR A 19 2.37 -18.04 -5.63
CA THR A 19 2.36 -19.50 -5.51
C THR A 19 1.08 -19.95 -4.82
N ASN A 20 0.85 -21.28 -4.74
CA ASN A 20 -0.35 -21.82 -4.10
C ASN A 20 -0.39 -21.56 -2.59
N GLU A 21 0.76 -21.24 -2.00
CA GLU A 21 0.92 -20.91 -0.58
C GLU A 21 0.72 -19.42 -0.29
N THR A 22 0.69 -18.57 -1.32
CA THR A 22 0.58 -17.13 -1.16
C THR A 22 -0.80 -16.75 -0.62
N ASN A 23 -0.84 -16.14 0.56
CA ASN A 23 -2.09 -15.61 1.13
C ASN A 23 -2.31 -14.13 0.76
N ILE A 24 -3.53 -13.64 1.00
CA ILE A 24 -3.92 -12.27 0.63
C ILE A 24 -3.12 -11.19 1.37
N ILE A 25 -2.74 -11.45 2.62
CA ILE A 25 -1.97 -10.49 3.43
C ILE A 25 -0.56 -10.35 2.85
N GLU A 26 0.08 -11.47 2.52
CA GLU A 26 1.38 -11.51 1.85
C GLU A 26 1.33 -10.82 0.48
N LEU A 27 0.29 -11.09 -0.31
CA LEU A 27 0.09 -10.44 -1.59
C LEU A 27 -0.01 -8.91 -1.44
N ILE A 28 -0.89 -8.40 -0.58
CA ILE A 28 -1.05 -6.95 -0.39
C ILE A 28 0.25 -6.32 0.12
N ASN A 29 0.94 -6.94 1.08
CA ASN A 29 2.22 -6.43 1.59
C ASN A 29 3.30 -6.37 0.51
N SER A 30 3.35 -7.36 -0.39
CA SER A 30 4.32 -7.40 -1.49
C SER A 30 4.16 -6.25 -2.48
N LEU A 31 2.95 -5.69 -2.64
CA LEU A 31 2.69 -4.55 -3.52
C LEU A 31 3.44 -3.27 -3.09
N LYS A 32 3.88 -3.15 -1.82
CA LYS A 32 4.69 -2.00 -1.35
C LYS A 32 6.01 -1.86 -2.12
N ASN A 33 6.50 -2.96 -2.67
CA ASN A 33 7.73 -3.02 -3.48
C ASN A 33 7.46 -2.99 -4.99
N SER A 34 6.21 -2.79 -5.42
CA SER A 34 5.87 -2.60 -6.82
C SER A 34 5.84 -1.11 -7.21
N GLY A 35 5.48 -0.83 -8.46
CA GLY A 35 5.21 0.52 -8.94
C GLY A 35 3.73 0.93 -8.85
N PHE A 36 3.44 2.16 -9.29
CA PHE A 36 2.10 2.68 -9.58
C PHE A 36 1.11 2.58 -8.40
N ASN A 37 -0.16 2.29 -8.68
CA ASN A 37 -1.22 2.26 -7.68
C ASN A 37 -1.12 1.06 -6.71
N ALA A 38 -0.44 -0.01 -7.11
CA ALA A 38 -0.23 -1.16 -6.23
C ALA A 38 0.58 -0.79 -4.98
N LYS A 39 1.66 -0.01 -5.14
CA LYS A 39 2.41 0.55 -3.99
C LYS A 39 1.56 1.46 -3.12
N ARG A 40 0.72 2.30 -3.75
CA ARG A 40 -0.17 3.23 -3.03
C ARG A 40 -1.22 2.47 -2.22
N LEU A 41 -1.75 1.37 -2.76
CA LEU A 41 -2.72 0.52 -2.07
C LEU A 41 -2.11 -0.13 -0.82
N ALA A 42 -0.94 -0.76 -0.95
CA ALA A 42 -0.26 -1.37 0.21
C ALA A 42 0.04 -0.35 1.32
N LEU A 43 0.55 0.83 0.93
CA LEU A 43 0.83 1.91 1.87
C LEU A 43 -0.46 2.42 2.54
N ALA A 44 -1.56 2.55 1.79
CA ALA A 44 -2.85 2.95 2.36
C ALA A 44 -3.38 1.92 3.37
N CYS A 45 -3.22 0.63 3.10
CA CYS A 45 -3.57 -0.43 4.05
C CYS A 45 -2.72 -0.36 5.33
N GLU A 46 -1.41 -0.11 5.21
CA GLU A 46 -0.49 0.05 6.35
C GLU A 46 -0.89 1.24 7.22
N ILE A 47 -1.06 2.41 6.61
CA ILE A 47 -1.49 3.64 7.32
C ILE A 47 -2.85 3.42 8.00
N TYR A 48 -3.82 2.86 7.29
CA TYR A 48 -5.15 2.62 7.86
C TYR A 48 -5.10 1.62 9.03
N LYS A 49 -4.26 0.57 8.93
CA LYS A 49 -4.03 -0.38 10.02
C LYS A 49 -3.40 0.29 11.24
N GLU A 50 -2.42 1.16 11.04
CA GLU A 50 -1.81 1.95 12.12
C GLU A 50 -2.85 2.85 12.79
N MET A 51 -3.65 3.59 12.01
CA MET A 51 -4.74 4.42 12.52
C MET A 51 -5.75 3.62 13.34
N VAL A 52 -6.16 2.43 12.86
CA VAL A 52 -7.12 1.57 13.57
C VAL A 52 -6.56 1.06 14.90
N ASN A 53 -5.28 0.71 14.95
CA ASN A 53 -4.64 0.17 16.16
C ASN A 53 -4.31 1.25 17.19
N ASP A 54 -4.11 2.50 16.77
CA ASP A 54 -3.89 3.64 17.65
C ASP A 54 -5.22 4.10 18.28
N LYS A 55 -5.32 3.98 19.60
CA LYS A 55 -6.50 4.36 20.38
C LYS A 55 -6.67 5.87 20.52
N ASP A 56 -5.58 6.63 20.41
CA ASP A 56 -5.58 8.09 20.55
C ASP A 56 -5.76 8.79 19.19
N CYS A 57 -5.68 8.03 18.09
CA CYS A 57 -5.94 8.54 16.75
C CYS A 57 -7.44 8.84 16.55
N ILE A 58 -7.78 10.09 16.20
CA ILE A 58 -9.12 10.50 15.76
C ILE A 58 -9.23 10.25 14.25
N LYS A 59 -10.27 9.50 13.83
CA LYS A 59 -10.49 9.11 12.43
C LYS A 59 -11.63 9.90 11.82
N PHE A 60 -11.33 10.64 10.75
CA PHE A 60 -12.36 11.30 9.91
C PHE A 60 -12.60 10.46 8.67
N PHE A 61 -13.85 10.06 8.44
CA PHE A 61 -14.24 9.28 7.26
C PHE A 61 -15.18 10.10 6.38
N GLY A 62 -14.74 10.39 5.17
CA GLY A 62 -15.53 11.04 4.13
C GLY A 62 -15.67 10.11 2.93
N LEU A 63 -16.89 9.99 2.39
CA LEU A 63 -17.22 9.10 1.29
C LEU A 63 -18.10 9.85 0.28
N ALA A 64 -17.86 9.66 -1.01
CA ALA A 64 -18.75 10.19 -2.04
C ALA A 64 -20.13 9.49 -1.97
N GLY A 65 -21.22 10.24 -2.11
CA GLY A 65 -22.58 9.69 -2.02
C GLY A 65 -22.86 8.55 -3.01
N ALA A 66 -22.22 8.58 -4.19
CA ALA A 66 -22.30 7.53 -5.19
C ALA A 66 -21.72 6.16 -4.74
N LEU A 67 -20.89 6.13 -3.69
CA LEU A 67 -20.34 4.90 -3.12
C LEU A 67 -21.27 4.26 -2.07
N VAL A 68 -22.30 4.97 -1.58
CA VAL A 68 -23.29 4.44 -0.63
C VAL A 68 -24.10 3.27 -1.21
N PRO A 69 -24.64 3.34 -2.45
CA PRO A 69 -25.37 2.22 -3.05
C PRO A 69 -24.46 1.17 -3.71
N ALA A 70 -23.13 1.36 -3.70
CA ALA A 70 -22.22 0.48 -4.42
C ALA A 70 -22.05 -0.91 -3.76
N GLY A 71 -22.50 -1.07 -2.52
CA GLY A 71 -22.48 -2.34 -1.77
C GLY A 71 -22.16 -2.15 -0.30
#